data_AF-D9PGN3-F1
#
_entry.id   AF-D9PGN3-F1
#
_cell.length_a   1.000
_cell.length_b   1.000
_cell.length_c   1.000
_cell.angle_alpha   90.00
_cell.angle_beta   90.00
_cell.angle_gamma   90.00
#
_symmetry.space_group_name_H-M   'P 1'
#
loop_
_entity.id
_entity.type
_entity.pdbx_description
1 polymer ?
#
loop_
_entity_poly.entity_id
_entity_poly.type
_entity_poly.pdbx_seq_one_letter_code
_entity_poly.pdbx_strand_id
1 'polypeptide(L)' 'GRIREDISCPLGLNLWVVSDNVRKGAALNSVQIAEILIAKYLN' A
#
# COMPACT_ATOMS: atom_id res chain seq x y z
N GLY A 1 6.04 8.71 -5.22
CA GLY A 1 6.84 9.69 -6.00
C GLY A 1 7.85 10.37 -5.10
N ARG A 2 8.59 11.37 -5.62
CA ARG A 2 9.62 12.14 -4.87
C ARG A 2 10.61 11.25 -4.10
N ILE A 3 11.05 10.16 -4.74
CA ILE A 3 11.98 9.20 -4.15
C ILE A 3 13.38 9.83 -4.13
N ARG A 4 14.04 9.81 -2.97
CA ARG A 4 15.40 10.33 -2.77
C ARG A 4 16.05 9.75 -1.52
N GLU A 5 17.37 9.70 -1.48
CA GLU A 5 18.14 9.34 -0.29
C GLU A 5 17.90 10.34 0.85
N ASP A 6 18.03 9.87 2.08
CA ASP A 6 18.03 10.69 3.27
C ASP A 6 19.42 11.30 3.52
N ILE A 7 19.43 12.60 3.83
CA ILE A 7 20.65 13.34 4.18
C ILE A 7 21.10 13.06 5.62
N SER A 8 20.20 12.54 6.48
CA SER A 8 20.45 12.34 7.90
C SER A 8 20.87 10.91 8.27
N CYS A 9 20.58 9.94 7.40
CA CYS A 9 20.80 8.52 7.65
C CYS A 9 21.41 7.85 6.39
N PRO A 10 22.58 7.21 6.48
CA PRO A 10 23.25 6.58 5.33
C PRO A 10 22.44 5.54 4.57
N LEU A 11 21.43 4.94 5.20
CA LEU A 11 20.53 3.95 4.59
C LEU A 11 19.06 4.41 4.59
N GLY A 12 18.81 5.71 4.79
CA GLY A 12 17.47 6.27 4.78
C GLY A 12 16.96 6.57 3.37
N LEU A 13 15.66 6.37 3.13
CA LEU A 13 14.99 6.68 1.87
C LEU A 13 13.72 7.50 2.14
N ASN A 14 13.63 8.65 1.48
CA ASN A 14 12.45 9.51 1.51
C ASN A 14 11.57 9.25 0.29
N LEU A 15 10.25 9.24 0.50
CA LEU A 15 9.25 9.09 -0.55
C LEU A 15 7.97 9.82 -0.18
N TRP A 16 7.23 10.25 -1.21
CA TRP A 16 5.91 10.85 -1.09
C TRP A 16 4.86 9.95 -1.73
N VAL A 17 3.91 9.45 -0.93
CA VAL A 17 2.87 8.53 -1.37
C VAL A 17 1.51 9.16 -1.13
N VAL A 18 0.67 9.14 -2.16
CA VAL A 18 -0.72 9.62 -2.11
C VAL A 18 -1.60 8.55 -2.70
N SER A 19 -2.79 8.38 -2.14
CA SER A 19 -3.82 7.47 -2.65
C SER A 19 -5.20 8.04 -2.34
N ASP A 20 -6.20 7.62 -3.13
CA ASP A 20 -7.60 7.77 -2.76
C ASP A 20 -7.90 6.90 -1.52
N ASN A 21 -8.27 7.54 -0.41
CA ASN A 21 -8.48 6.90 0.88
C ASN A 21 -9.79 6.11 0.93
N VAL A 22 -10.84 6.59 0.25
CA VAL A 22 -12.15 5.92 0.24
C VAL A 22 -12.11 4.73 -0.71
N ARG A 23 -11.56 4.91 -1.91
CA ARG A 23 -11.50 3.86 -2.91
C ARG A 23 -10.42 2.83 -2.59
N LYS A 24 -9.14 3.21 -2.58
CA LYS A 24 -8.05 2.24 -2.38
C LYS A 24 -7.74 1.99 -0.90
N GLY A 25 -7.86 3.03 -0.06
CA GLY A 25 -7.60 2.91 1.37
C GLY A 25 -8.68 2.12 2.14
N ALA A 26 -9.89 2.01 1.61
CA ALA A 26 -10.98 1.25 2.23
C ALA A 26 -11.62 0.24 1.26
N ALA A 27 -12.46 0.70 0.34
CA ALA A 27 -13.37 -0.18 -0.41
C ALA A 27 -12.64 -1.28 -1.21
N LEU A 28 -11.68 -0.90 -2.04
CA LEU A 28 -10.93 -1.82 -2.89
C LEU A 28 -10.00 -2.72 -2.06
N ASN A 29 -9.42 -2.23 -0.95
CA ASN A 29 -8.61 -3.07 -0.08
C ASN A 29 -9.45 -4.20 0.55
N SER A 30 -10.65 -3.88 1.06
CA SER A 30 -11.57 -4.87 1.61
C SER A 30 -11.97 -5.93 0.59
N VAL A 31 -12.29 -5.53 -0.64
CA VAL A 31 -12.64 -6.48 -1.71
C VAL A 31 -11.45 -7.38 -2.05
N GLN A 32 -10.25 -6.82 -2.20
CA GLN A 32 -9.05 -7.62 -2.49
C GLN A 32 -8.72 -8.63 -1.40
N ILE A 33 -8.91 -8.28 -0.13
CA ILE A 33 -8.77 -9.22 1.00
C ILE A 33 -9.80 -10.34 0.88
N ALA A 34 -11.06 -10.01 0.57
CA ALA A 34 -12.12 -11.01 0.39
C ALA A 34 -11.84 -11.95 -0.80
N GLU A 35 -11.34 -11.43 -1.92
CA GLU A 35 -10.91 -12.22 -3.08
C GLU A 35 -9.82 -13.24 -2.70
N ILE A 36 -8.81 -12.79 -1.95
CA ILE A 36 -7.73 -13.67 -1.47
C ILE A 36 -8.26 -14.72 -0.49
N LEU A 37 -9.17 -14.32 0.41
CA LEU A 37 -9.79 -15.22 1.38
C LEU A 37 -10.50 -16.37 0.67
N ILE A 38 -11.34 -16.03 -0.33
CA ILE A 38 -12.07 -17.02 -1.13
C ILE A 38 -11.09 -17.93 -1.86
N ALA A 39 -10.10 -17.35 -2.56
CA ALA A 39 -9.18 -18.11 -3.40
C ALA A 39 -8.25 -19.05 -2.62
N LYS A 40 -7.89 -18.73 -1.37
CA LYS A 40 -6.90 -19.51 -0.60
C LYS A 40 -7.48 -20.37 0.52
N TYR A 41 -8.68 -20.07 1.01
CA TYR A 41 -9.18 -20.67 2.25
C TYR A 41 -10.63 -21.17 2.17
N LEU A 42 -11.39 -20.81 1.13
CA LEU A 42 -12.81 -21.20 1.00
C LEU A 42 -13.12 -21.92 -0.31
N ASN A 43 -12.10 -22.17 -1.14
CA ASN A 43 -12.11 -23.10 -2.27
C ASN A 43 -11.20 -24.30 -1.95
#